data_AF-E9DS10-F1
#
_entry.id   AF-E9DS10-F1
#
_cell.length_a   1.000
_cell.length_b   1.000
_cell.length_c   1.000
_cell.angle_alpha   90.00
_cell.angle_beta   90.00
_cell.angle_gamma   90.00
#
_symmetry.space_group_name_H-M   'P 1'
#
loop_
_entity.id
_entity.type
_entity.pdbx_description
1 polymer ?
#
loop_
_entity_poly.entity_id
_entity_poly.type
_entity_poly.pdbx_seq_one_letter_code
_entity_poly.pdbx_strand_id
1 'polypeptide(L)'
;MFTLAIKAEQTGVTNLRPDDTQDNPFWYMFKVQCTSCRETHNNYVGVNRFRESSASIKAAPLAYEQSEPPKTHKIIEFDCRGLEFTEFKPEGEWLAEGVDSGTKFTAIDLADGEWFDYDEKAGEEGSSASWSQDAIDTPPYCNHLARMASDELSAGLNYLTDAAHLLRQTAPETSAHLMRQRDDLMLHNNLTQHEVQRQHVCGACGHIMIPGDKTLLKLERREIHRLRRRAASQKKREKPNAASSGPTKSISCGHCSRVTTISLPAPEAATRRKISRASAARKTVPAEPENQKMTANASSKKRAKNRKGGLQALLAAQQQKSTSSLSLADFMG
;
A
#
# COMPACT_ATOMS: atom_id res chain seq x y z
N MET A 1 8.50 22.12 4.69
CA MET A 1 9.97 22.08 4.74
C MET A 1 10.34 21.67 6.15
N PHE A 2 10.99 20.52 6.26
CA PHE A 2 11.38 19.91 7.53
C PHE A 2 12.90 19.97 7.62
N THR A 3 13.42 20.22 8.82
CA THR A 3 14.86 20.19 9.07
C THR A 3 15.16 19.07 10.05
N LEU A 4 16.08 18.17 9.67
CA LEU A 4 16.61 17.20 10.62
C LEU A 4 17.75 17.86 11.38
N ALA A 5 17.55 18.01 12.69
CA ALA A 5 18.57 18.46 13.60
C ALA A 5 18.99 17.29 14.49
N ILE A 6 20.30 17.05 14.58
CA ILE A 6 20.85 16.04 15.48
C ILE A 6 21.70 16.72 16.53
N LYS A 7 21.88 16.01 17.62
CA LYS A 7 22.88 16.33 18.63
C LYS A 7 23.83 15.16 18.74
N ALA A 8 25.09 15.42 18.44
CA ALA A 8 26.14 14.42 18.49
C ALA A 8 27.16 14.77 19.59
N GLU A 9 27.56 13.76 20.36
CA GLU A 9 28.66 13.84 21.29
C GLU A 9 29.87 13.19 20.61
N GLN A 10 30.97 13.94 20.51
CA GLN A 10 32.15 13.56 19.74
C GLN A 10 33.39 13.74 20.60
N THR A 11 34.22 12.70 20.67
CA THR A 11 35.50 12.68 21.38
C THR A 11 36.59 12.37 20.36
N GLY A 12 37.56 13.27 20.19
CA GLY A 12 38.68 13.09 19.25
C GLY A 12 38.34 13.23 17.76
N VAL A 13 37.05 13.43 17.41
CA VAL A 13 36.57 13.61 16.03
C VAL A 13 35.77 14.89 15.84
N THR A 14 35.84 15.44 14.63
CA THR A 14 35.10 16.61 14.16
C THR A 14 34.60 16.40 12.74
N ASN A 15 33.84 17.36 12.19
CA ASN A 15 33.28 17.33 10.83
C ASN A 15 32.40 16.10 10.53
N LEU A 16 31.66 15.60 11.52
CA LEU A 16 30.77 14.45 11.34
C LEU A 16 29.66 14.78 10.33
N ARG A 17 29.58 14.03 9.23
CA ARG A 17 28.53 14.18 8.21
C ARG A 17 28.20 12.85 7.52
N PRO A 18 26.96 12.67 7.01
CA PRO A 18 26.61 11.55 6.15
C PRO A 18 27.45 11.55 4.86
N ASP A 19 27.94 10.38 4.43
CA ASP A 19 28.55 10.21 3.11
C ASP A 19 27.45 10.06 2.05
N ASP A 20 27.10 11.15 1.39
CA ASP A 20 26.06 11.19 0.36
C ASP A 20 26.69 11.30 -1.03
N THR A 21 27.31 10.20 -1.49
CA THR A 21 27.91 10.09 -2.82
C THR A 21 26.98 9.38 -3.81
N GLN A 22 27.19 9.60 -5.11
CA GLN A 22 26.37 8.96 -6.14
C GLN A 22 26.59 7.43 -6.18
N ASP A 23 27.79 6.98 -5.83
CA ASP A 23 28.16 5.56 -5.80
C ASP A 23 27.67 4.86 -4.52
N ASN A 24 27.74 5.56 -3.37
CA ASN A 24 27.19 5.12 -2.08
C ASN A 24 26.21 6.16 -1.54
N PRO A 25 24.92 6.08 -1.91
CA PRO A 25 23.97 7.09 -1.49
C PRO A 25 23.46 6.82 -0.08
N PHE A 26 23.38 7.88 0.73
CA PHE A 26 22.94 7.78 2.11
C PHE A 26 21.41 7.63 2.21
N TRP A 27 20.94 6.67 3.01
CA TRP A 27 19.51 6.44 3.20
C TRP A 27 19.03 7.07 4.52
N TYR A 28 18.20 8.08 4.38
CA TYR A 28 17.51 8.69 5.52
C TYR A 28 16.20 7.94 5.76
N MET A 29 16.18 7.04 6.73
CA MET A 29 15.00 6.23 7.04
C MET A 29 14.16 6.91 8.10
N PHE A 30 12.88 7.14 7.80
CA PHE A 30 11.96 7.75 8.76
C PHE A 30 10.69 6.95 8.95
N LYS A 31 10.15 6.95 10.17
CA LYS A 31 8.72 6.67 10.36
C LYS A 31 7.92 7.91 9.98
N VAL A 32 6.88 7.71 9.19
CA VAL A 32 6.02 8.78 8.68
C VAL A 32 4.62 8.67 9.27
N GLN A 33 4.05 9.82 9.61
CA GLN A 33 2.65 9.98 9.95
C GLN A 33 1.95 10.79 8.86
N CYS A 34 0.80 10.31 8.38
CA CYS A 34 0.03 11.08 7.42
C CYS A 34 -0.66 12.26 8.10
N THR A 35 -0.52 13.47 7.54
CA THR A 35 -1.16 14.67 8.11
C THR A 35 -2.68 14.64 7.98
N SER A 36 -3.22 13.92 6.97
CA SER A 36 -4.66 13.87 6.70
C SER A 36 -5.40 12.87 7.57
N CYS A 37 -4.86 11.67 7.78
CA CYS A 37 -5.53 10.62 8.55
C CYS A 37 -4.90 10.36 9.93
N ARG A 38 -3.77 11.01 10.25
CA ARG A 38 -2.99 10.84 11.49
C ARG A 38 -2.54 9.40 11.75
N GLU A 39 -2.58 8.54 10.74
CA GLU A 39 -2.10 7.16 10.84
C GLU A 39 -0.58 7.12 10.66
N THR A 40 0.11 6.44 11.58
CA THR A 40 1.54 6.17 11.49
C THR A 40 1.77 4.90 10.70
N HIS A 41 2.62 4.96 9.68
CA HIS A 41 3.00 3.77 8.94
C HIS A 41 4.03 2.93 9.73
N ASN A 42 3.78 1.62 9.81
CA ASN A 42 4.69 0.69 10.50
C ASN A 42 6.03 0.49 9.79
N ASN A 43 6.10 0.82 8.49
CA ASN A 43 7.30 0.65 7.70
C ASN A 43 8.09 1.96 7.62
N TYR A 44 9.42 1.85 7.65
CA TYR A 44 10.30 2.98 7.44
C TYR A 44 10.27 3.40 5.97
N VAL A 45 10.19 4.70 5.73
CA VAL A 45 10.27 5.30 4.41
C VAL A 45 11.67 5.86 4.24
N GLY A 46 12.41 5.30 3.28
CA GLY A 46 13.75 5.77 2.91
C GLY A 46 13.69 6.94 1.93
N VAL A 47 14.36 8.02 2.29
CA VAL A 47 14.56 9.20 1.45
C VAL A 47 16.04 9.29 1.10
N ASN A 48 16.33 9.65 -0.14
CA ASN A 48 17.67 9.71 -0.69
C ASN A 48 17.77 10.92 -1.62
N ARG A 49 18.94 11.55 -1.70
CA ARG A 49 19.15 12.75 -2.54
C ARG A 49 19.11 12.45 -4.02
N PHE A 50 19.58 11.27 -4.44
CA PHE A 50 19.77 10.94 -5.86
C PHE A 50 18.56 10.28 -6.51
N ARG A 51 17.53 9.91 -5.73
CA ARG A 51 16.33 9.21 -6.22
C ARG A 51 15.06 10.00 -5.88
N GLU A 52 14.20 10.21 -6.88
CA GLU A 52 12.88 10.80 -6.69
C GLU A 52 11.98 9.83 -5.90
N SER A 53 11.79 10.13 -4.61
CA SER A 53 10.78 9.52 -3.73
C SER A 53 9.77 10.59 -3.28
N SER A 54 8.83 10.24 -2.41
CA SER A 54 7.79 11.15 -1.87
C SER A 54 8.33 12.37 -1.08
N ALA A 55 9.64 12.43 -0.84
CA ALA A 55 10.33 13.56 -0.26
C ALA A 55 11.62 13.85 -1.07
N SER A 56 11.96 15.12 -1.22
CA SER A 56 13.15 15.57 -1.95
C SER A 56 14.10 16.35 -1.04
N ILE A 57 15.40 16.17 -1.23
CA ILE A 57 16.47 16.85 -0.50
C ILE A 57 17.01 17.98 -1.37
N LYS A 58 17.01 19.22 -0.86
CA LYS A 58 17.42 20.41 -1.64
C LYS A 58 18.90 20.77 -1.51
N ALA A 59 19.55 20.37 -0.42
CA ALA A 59 20.92 20.75 -0.10
C ALA A 59 21.76 19.54 0.32
N ALA A 60 23.09 19.65 0.16
CA ALA A 60 24.01 18.67 0.72
C ALA A 60 23.97 18.70 2.25
N PRO A 61 24.22 17.57 2.92
CA PRO A 61 24.27 17.54 4.38
C PRO A 61 25.39 18.46 4.90
N LEU A 62 25.06 19.24 5.94
CA LEU A 62 26.03 20.08 6.65
C LEU A 62 26.88 19.22 7.60
N ALA A 63 28.15 19.60 7.71
CA ALA A 63 29.05 18.99 8.68
C ALA A 63 28.72 19.46 10.10
N TYR A 64 28.78 18.53 11.05
CA TYR A 64 28.68 18.82 12.47
C TYR A 64 30.09 19.02 13.04
N GLU A 65 30.37 20.23 13.51
CA GLU A 65 31.63 20.56 14.19
C GLU A 65 31.57 20.16 15.66
N GLN A 66 32.70 19.72 16.22
CA GLN A 66 32.79 19.40 17.64
C GLN A 66 32.56 20.68 18.48
N SER A 67 31.65 20.61 19.45
CA SER A 67 31.40 21.70 20.38
C SER A 67 31.17 21.17 21.80
N GLU A 68 31.88 21.72 22.78
CA GLU A 68 31.61 21.50 24.20
C GLU A 68 30.92 22.76 24.78
N PRO A 69 29.64 22.72 25.21
CA PRO A 69 28.70 21.58 25.29
C PRO A 69 28.08 21.19 23.93
N PRO A 70 27.58 19.94 23.77
CA PRO A 70 26.99 19.47 22.52
C PRO A 70 25.73 20.29 22.17
N LYS A 71 25.79 20.99 21.04
CA LYS A 71 24.72 21.84 20.52
C LYS A 71 23.96 21.13 19.41
N THR A 72 22.67 21.35 19.35
CA THR A 72 21.83 20.83 18.26
C THR A 72 22.19 21.54 16.95
N HIS A 73 22.60 20.78 15.94
CA HIS A 73 22.93 21.30 14.61
C HIS A 73 22.02 20.72 13.53
N LYS A 74 21.64 21.58 12.58
CA LYS A 74 20.84 21.21 11.42
C LYS A 74 21.74 20.53 10.39
N ILE A 75 21.48 19.26 10.11
CA ILE A 75 22.24 18.52 9.10
C ILE A 75 21.65 18.73 7.72
N ILE A 76 20.34 18.58 7.58
CA ILE A 76 19.73 18.45 6.26
C ILE A 76 18.26 18.89 6.26
N GLU A 77 17.85 19.45 5.12
CA GLU A 77 16.51 19.97 4.91
C GLU A 77 15.77 19.13 3.86
N PHE A 78 14.58 18.66 4.23
CA PHE A 78 13.71 17.85 3.40
C PHE A 78 12.45 18.64 3.01
N ASP A 79 12.03 18.48 1.75
CA ASP A 79 10.73 18.94 1.26
C ASP A 79 9.82 17.73 1.07
N CYS A 80 8.94 17.50 2.06
CA CYS A 80 7.86 16.53 2.00
C CYS A 80 6.52 17.24 2.22
N ARG A 81 5.47 16.75 1.55
CA ARG A 81 4.11 17.30 1.60
C ARG A 81 3.15 16.20 2.04
N GLY A 82 2.32 16.49 3.02
CA GLY A 82 1.29 15.55 3.51
C GLY A 82 1.79 14.43 4.44
N LEU A 83 3.07 14.47 4.82
CA LEU A 83 3.71 13.52 5.72
C LEU A 83 4.52 14.28 6.79
N GLU A 84 4.46 13.80 8.03
CA GLU A 84 5.28 14.24 9.15
C GLU A 84 6.26 13.11 9.52
N PHE A 85 7.50 13.45 9.86
CA PHE A 85 8.50 12.49 10.31
C PHE A 85 8.52 12.41 11.83
N THR A 86 8.45 11.20 12.37
CA THR A 86 8.39 10.97 13.84
C THR A 86 9.69 10.41 14.39
N GLU A 87 10.27 9.43 13.71
CA GLU A 87 11.47 8.71 14.15
C GLU A 87 12.47 8.65 13.02
N PHE A 88 13.73 8.97 13.30
CA PHE A 88 14.83 8.93 12.34
C PHE A 88 15.75 7.77 12.65
N LYS A 89 16.09 7.01 11.60
CA LYS A 89 17.14 6.00 11.62
C LYS A 89 18.13 6.31 10.49
N PRO A 90 19.39 6.66 10.79
CA PRO A 90 20.41 6.76 9.75
C PRO A 90 20.75 5.36 9.25
N GLU A 91 20.78 5.18 7.93
CA GLU A 91 21.25 3.95 7.29
C GLU A 91 22.27 4.34 6.21
N GLY A 92 23.55 4.10 6.50
CA GLY A 92 24.63 4.46 5.61
C GLY A 92 25.90 4.82 6.36
N GLU A 93 26.92 5.15 5.59
CA GLU A 93 28.24 5.49 6.08
C GLU A 93 28.32 6.98 6.43
N TRP A 94 29.02 7.29 7.52
CA TRP A 94 29.36 8.64 7.93
C TRP A 94 30.85 8.89 7.72
N LEU A 95 31.17 10.18 7.58
CA LEU A 95 32.52 10.71 7.48
C LEU A 95 32.80 11.57 8.69
N ALA A 96 33.97 11.41 9.29
CA ALA A 96 34.50 12.31 10.30
C ALA A 96 36.02 12.49 10.11
N GLU A 97 36.57 13.52 10.74
CA GLU A 97 37.99 13.84 10.71
C GLU A 97 38.52 13.89 12.15
N GLY A 98 39.66 13.26 12.42
CA GLY A 98 40.34 13.36 13.71
C GLY A 98 40.79 14.79 13.98
N VAL A 99 40.53 15.29 15.18
CA VAL A 99 40.78 16.70 15.57
C VAL A 99 42.27 17.02 15.49
N ASP A 100 43.12 16.13 16.01
CA ASP A 100 44.55 16.38 16.15
C ASP A 100 45.40 15.77 15.03
N SER A 101 44.94 14.66 14.45
CA SER A 101 45.67 13.89 13.45
C SER A 101 45.29 14.25 12.01
N GLY A 102 44.11 14.84 11.80
CA GLY A 102 43.49 14.96 10.48
C GLY A 102 43.23 13.61 9.79
N THR A 103 43.23 12.50 10.54
CA THR A 103 42.89 11.18 10.02
C THR A 103 41.43 11.18 9.59
N LYS A 104 41.16 10.80 8.34
CA LYS A 104 39.79 10.73 7.81
C LYS A 104 39.21 9.36 8.10
N PHE A 105 38.15 9.34 8.89
CA PHE A 105 37.38 8.14 9.15
C PHE A 105 36.29 8.03 8.09
N THR A 106 36.45 7.05 7.20
CA THR A 106 35.48 6.67 6.18
C THR A 106 34.79 5.37 6.60
N ALA A 107 33.49 5.24 6.35
CA ALA A 107 32.67 4.09 6.77
C ALA A 107 32.36 4.00 8.28
N ILE A 108 32.08 5.15 8.91
CA ILE A 108 31.53 5.19 10.26
C ILE A 108 30.06 4.73 10.20
N ASP A 109 29.72 3.64 10.88
CA ASP A 109 28.35 3.18 11.03
C ASP A 109 27.78 3.66 12.37
N LEU A 110 26.73 4.49 12.28
CA LEU A 110 26.00 5.04 13.43
C LEU A 110 24.55 4.55 13.47
N ALA A 111 24.23 3.45 12.77
CA ALA A 111 22.87 2.89 12.75
C ALA A 111 22.36 2.50 14.16
N ASP A 112 23.28 2.14 15.06
CA ASP A 112 23.00 1.75 16.45
C ASP A 112 23.19 2.88 17.47
N GLY A 113 23.55 4.09 17.02
CA GLY A 113 23.63 5.29 17.86
C GLY A 113 25.02 5.65 18.39
N GLU A 114 25.97 4.71 18.39
CA GLU A 114 27.32 4.90 18.93
C GLU A 114 28.38 4.22 18.05
N TRP A 115 29.56 4.83 17.97
CA TRP A 115 30.74 4.33 17.27
C TRP A 115 32.01 4.64 18.06
N PHE A 116 32.96 3.71 18.03
CA PHE A 116 34.27 3.82 18.68
C PHE A 116 35.35 3.29 17.75
N ASP A 117 36.46 4.00 17.62
CA ASP A 117 37.63 3.59 16.85
C ASP A 117 38.91 4.17 17.46
N TYR A 118 40.06 3.60 17.14
CA TYR A 118 41.34 4.00 17.68
C TYR A 118 42.15 4.77 16.65
N ASP A 119 42.57 5.99 16.98
CA ASP A 119 43.44 6.79 16.13
C ASP A 119 44.91 6.49 16.41
N GLU A 120 45.48 5.54 15.67
CA GLU A 120 46.90 5.18 15.76
C GLU A 120 47.86 6.35 15.54
N LYS A 121 47.44 7.42 14.84
CA LYS A 121 48.29 8.58 14.58
C LYS A 121 48.26 9.62 15.68
N ALA A 122 47.13 9.76 16.38
CA ALA A 122 47.02 10.67 17.51
C ALA A 122 47.64 10.08 18.79
N GLY A 123 47.69 8.74 18.91
CA GLY A 123 48.23 8.07 20.08
C GLY A 123 47.40 8.26 21.36
N GLU A 124 46.20 8.82 21.25
CA GLU A 124 45.24 9.05 22.34
C GLU A 124 44.17 7.96 22.44
N GLU A 125 43.50 7.91 23.59
CA GLU A 125 42.40 7.00 23.92
C GLU A 125 41.21 7.22 22.95
N GLY A 126 40.96 6.23 22.09
CA GLY A 126 39.71 5.97 21.35
C GLY A 126 38.87 7.18 20.91
N SER A 127 38.87 7.47 19.61
CA SER A 127 37.85 8.34 19.00
C SER A 127 36.46 7.74 19.17
N SER A 128 35.48 8.54 19.59
CA SER A 128 34.10 8.10 19.72
C SER A 128 33.12 9.14 19.20
N ALA A 129 32.03 8.65 18.62
CA ALA A 129 30.92 9.48 18.17
C ALA A 129 29.61 8.80 18.56
N SER A 130 28.73 9.53 19.24
CA SER A 130 27.35 9.12 19.47
C SER A 130 26.41 10.19 18.94
N TRP A 131 25.21 9.80 18.54
CA TRP A 131 24.20 10.77 18.11
C TRP A 131 22.85 10.50 18.78
N SER A 132 22.10 11.58 18.96
CA SER A 132 20.75 11.57 19.49
C SER A 132 19.84 12.41 18.60
N GLN A 133 18.64 11.90 18.36
CA GLN A 133 17.58 12.65 17.71
C GLN A 133 17.04 13.68 18.72
N ASP A 134 17.35 14.95 18.53
CA ASP A 134 16.80 16.03 19.37
C ASP A 134 15.41 16.45 18.86
N ALA A 135 15.34 16.93 17.62
CA ALA A 135 14.09 17.41 17.04
C ALA A 135 14.13 17.38 15.50
N ILE A 136 13.02 16.93 14.90
CA ILE A 136 12.72 17.20 13.49
C ILE A 136 11.95 18.52 13.49
N ASP A 137 12.69 19.62 13.54
CA ASP A 137 12.10 20.94 13.62
C ASP A 137 11.41 21.31 12.30
N THR A 138 10.09 21.42 12.37
CA THR A 138 9.36 22.43 11.61
C THR A 138 9.45 23.76 12.38
N PRO A 139 9.69 24.90 11.70
CA PRO A 139 9.93 26.17 12.36
C PRO A 139 8.84 26.49 13.42
N PRO A 140 9.23 26.96 14.63
CA PRO A 140 8.36 26.99 15.81
C PRO A 140 7.14 27.91 15.67
N TYR A 141 7.19 28.90 14.78
CA TYR A 141 6.05 29.78 14.46
C TYR A 141 5.09 29.21 13.41
N CYS A 142 5.51 28.20 12.65
CA CYS A 142 4.64 27.52 11.68
C CYS A 142 3.84 26.39 12.32
N ASN A 143 4.37 25.68 13.33
CA ASN A 143 3.67 24.51 13.84
C ASN A 143 2.33 24.84 14.46
N HIS A 144 2.19 25.88 15.30
CA HIS A 144 0.89 26.13 15.92
C HIS A 144 -0.10 26.77 14.95
N LEU A 145 0.32 27.72 14.13
CA LEU A 145 -0.55 28.39 13.16
C LEU A 145 -0.88 27.52 11.95
N ALA A 146 0.09 26.80 11.39
CA ALA A 146 -0.15 25.87 10.28
C ALA A 146 -0.90 24.61 10.74
N ARG A 147 -0.66 24.11 11.97
CA ARG A 147 -1.46 23.01 12.53
C ARG A 147 -2.88 23.45 12.86
N MET A 148 -3.08 24.65 13.39
CA MET A 148 -4.42 25.20 13.59
C MET A 148 -5.12 25.42 12.25
N ALA A 149 -4.43 25.96 11.24
CA ALA A 149 -4.97 26.13 9.90
C ALA A 149 -5.27 24.80 9.19
N SER A 150 -4.43 23.77 9.37
CA SER A 150 -4.68 22.43 8.81
C SER A 150 -5.80 21.71 9.54
N ASP A 151 -5.89 21.86 10.87
CA ASP A 151 -6.96 21.27 11.68
C ASP A 151 -8.29 21.96 11.35
N GLU A 152 -8.31 23.28 11.20
CA GLU A 152 -9.48 24.05 10.77
C GLU A 152 -9.91 23.70 9.33
N LEU A 153 -8.95 23.54 8.41
CA LEU A 153 -9.20 23.08 7.05
C LEU A 153 -9.80 21.66 7.05
N SER A 154 -9.21 20.73 7.80
CA SER A 154 -9.70 19.35 7.86
C SER A 154 -11.10 19.26 8.50
N ALA A 155 -11.36 20.03 9.56
CA ALA A 155 -12.67 20.15 10.17
C ALA A 155 -13.70 20.72 9.19
N GLY A 156 -13.33 21.75 8.42
CA GLY A 156 -14.18 22.32 7.38
C GLY A 156 -14.50 21.33 6.25
N LEU A 157 -13.51 20.57 5.77
CA LEU A 157 -13.71 19.54 4.74
C LEU A 157 -14.62 18.41 5.23
N ASN A 158 -14.50 18.00 6.50
CA ASN A 158 -15.37 16.99 7.11
C ASN A 158 -16.79 17.52 7.27
N TYR A 159 -16.94 18.76 7.78
CA TYR A 159 -18.24 19.42 7.87
C TYR A 159 -18.96 19.49 6.52
N LEU A 160 -18.27 19.90 5.46
CA LEU A 160 -18.83 19.95 4.11
C LEU A 160 -19.25 18.56 3.62
N THR A 161 -18.47 17.53 3.95
CA THR A 161 -18.79 16.14 3.61
C THR A 161 -20.07 15.69 4.32
N ASP A 162 -20.14 15.86 5.64
CA ASP A 162 -21.27 15.43 6.45
C ASP A 162 -22.55 16.20 6.10
N ALA A 163 -22.47 17.52 5.96
CA ALA A 163 -23.60 18.36 5.56
C ALA A 163 -24.14 17.97 4.17
N ALA A 164 -23.25 17.71 3.21
CA ALA A 164 -23.67 17.25 1.90
C ALA A 164 -24.35 15.87 1.94
N HIS A 165 -23.86 14.94 2.77
CA HIS A 165 -24.48 13.63 2.93
C HIS A 165 -25.86 13.72 3.60
N LEU A 166 -26.03 14.60 4.60
CA LEU A 166 -27.32 14.85 5.25
C LEU A 166 -28.37 15.42 4.29
N LEU A 167 -27.96 16.36 3.44
CA LEU A 167 -28.86 17.04 2.50
C LEU A 167 -29.10 16.27 1.19
N ARG A 168 -28.38 15.17 0.94
CA ARG A 168 -28.42 14.46 -0.34
C ARG A 168 -29.84 14.12 -0.82
N GLN A 169 -30.68 13.61 0.08
CA GLN A 169 -32.01 13.12 -0.27
C GLN A 169 -33.04 14.25 -0.40
N THR A 170 -32.94 15.26 0.46
CA THR A 170 -33.91 16.36 0.55
C THR A 170 -33.60 17.51 -0.40
N ALA A 171 -32.31 17.77 -0.64
CA ALA A 171 -31.80 18.85 -1.47
C ALA A 171 -30.51 18.40 -2.21
N PRO A 172 -30.62 17.63 -3.30
CA PRO A 172 -29.46 17.10 -4.02
C PRO A 172 -28.58 18.18 -4.68
N GLU A 173 -29.15 19.34 -5.00
CA GLU A 173 -28.41 20.48 -5.58
C GLU A 173 -27.52 21.17 -4.54
N THR A 174 -28.03 21.37 -3.31
CA THR A 174 -27.25 21.96 -2.22
C THR A 174 -26.16 20.99 -1.75
N SER A 175 -26.50 19.70 -1.67
CA SER A 175 -25.53 18.63 -1.44
C SER A 175 -24.39 18.65 -2.46
N ALA A 176 -24.72 18.77 -3.75
CA ALA A 176 -23.74 18.86 -4.82
C ALA A 176 -22.89 20.14 -4.74
N HIS A 177 -23.50 21.28 -4.40
CA HIS A 177 -22.79 22.54 -4.18
C HIS A 177 -21.75 22.44 -3.05
N LEU A 178 -22.12 21.87 -1.90
CA LEU A 178 -21.22 21.69 -0.76
C LEU A 178 -20.01 20.78 -1.11
N MET A 179 -20.25 19.71 -1.85
CA MET A 179 -19.19 18.84 -2.34
C MET A 179 -18.29 19.55 -3.38
N ARG A 180 -18.85 20.40 -4.25
CA ARG A 180 -18.06 21.21 -5.17
C ARG A 180 -17.20 22.24 -4.43
N GLN A 181 -17.75 22.91 -3.42
CA GLN A 181 -17.00 23.83 -2.58
C GLN A 181 -15.87 23.12 -1.84
N ARG A 182 -16.11 21.90 -1.35
CA ARG A 182 -15.08 21.05 -0.76
C ARG A 182 -13.97 20.74 -1.77
N ASP A 183 -14.33 20.39 -3.00
CA ASP A 183 -13.38 20.08 -4.06
C ASP A 183 -12.54 21.31 -4.48
N ASP A 184 -13.16 22.49 -4.51
CA ASP A 184 -12.47 23.75 -4.76
C ASP A 184 -11.48 24.05 -3.62
N LEU A 185 -11.88 23.88 -2.34
CA LEU A 185 -10.97 24.05 -1.21
C LEU A 185 -9.78 23.08 -1.25
N MET A 186 -10.01 21.82 -1.64
CA MET A 186 -8.94 20.84 -1.84
C MET A 186 -7.97 21.28 -2.94
N LEU A 187 -8.49 21.80 -4.06
CA LEU A 187 -7.69 22.27 -5.19
C LEU A 187 -6.83 23.49 -4.82
N HIS A 188 -7.40 24.49 -4.15
CA HIS A 188 -6.67 25.68 -3.70
C HIS A 188 -5.52 25.34 -2.75
N ASN A 189 -5.67 24.27 -1.95
CA ASN A 189 -4.64 23.79 -1.03
C ASN A 189 -3.69 22.74 -1.65
N ASN A 190 -3.77 22.52 -2.97
CA ASN A 190 -2.96 21.54 -3.70
C ASN A 190 -3.12 20.09 -3.19
N LEU A 191 -4.27 19.76 -2.61
CA LEU A 191 -4.57 18.42 -2.12
C LEU A 191 -5.19 17.59 -3.26
N THR A 192 -4.53 16.49 -3.61
CA THR A 192 -5.02 15.58 -4.64
C THR A 192 -6.12 14.67 -4.09
N GLN A 193 -7.28 14.64 -4.73
CA GLN A 193 -8.33 13.67 -4.40
C GLN A 193 -7.89 12.24 -4.72
N HIS A 194 -8.01 11.36 -3.73
CA HIS A 194 -7.77 9.93 -3.88
C HIS A 194 -8.75 9.29 -4.89
N GLU A 195 -8.28 8.29 -5.63
CA GLU A 195 -9.03 7.62 -6.72
C GLU A 195 -10.36 7.02 -6.24
N VAL A 196 -10.43 6.57 -4.98
CA VAL A 196 -11.67 6.08 -4.35
C VAL A 196 -12.71 7.19 -4.22
N GLN A 197 -12.32 8.40 -3.82
CA GLN A 197 -13.26 9.51 -3.66
C GLN A 197 -13.85 9.95 -5.01
N ARG A 198 -13.03 9.92 -6.07
CA ARG A 198 -13.47 10.17 -7.45
C ARG A 198 -14.49 9.15 -7.97
N GLN A 199 -14.65 8.01 -7.30
CA GLN A 199 -15.70 7.02 -7.60
C GLN A 199 -17.06 7.40 -7.03
N HIS A 200 -17.08 8.20 -5.96
CA HIS A 200 -18.28 8.50 -5.18
C HIS A 200 -18.76 9.93 -5.36
N VAL A 201 -17.91 10.86 -5.79
CA VAL A 201 -18.27 12.27 -6.00
C VAL A 201 -17.81 12.73 -7.38
N CYS A 202 -18.70 13.40 -8.11
CA CYS A 202 -18.35 13.96 -9.41
C CYS A 202 -17.51 15.22 -9.25
N GLY A 203 -16.23 15.18 -9.62
CA GLY A 203 -15.33 16.35 -9.53
C GLY A 203 -15.63 17.53 -10.47
N ALA A 204 -16.81 17.58 -11.08
CA ALA A 204 -17.25 18.70 -11.93
C ALA A 204 -18.43 19.45 -11.32
N CYS A 205 -19.44 18.72 -10.85
CA CYS A 205 -20.65 19.30 -10.26
C CYS A 205 -20.81 18.99 -8.77
N GLY A 206 -19.93 18.19 -8.17
CA GLY A 206 -20.01 17.76 -6.77
C GLY A 206 -21.11 16.73 -6.48
N HIS A 207 -21.82 16.22 -7.48
CA HIS A 207 -22.90 15.26 -7.26
C HIS A 207 -22.36 13.94 -6.67
N ILE A 208 -22.96 13.48 -5.57
CA ILE A 208 -22.64 12.20 -4.92
C ILE A 208 -23.22 11.07 -5.78
N MET A 209 -22.32 10.36 -6.47
CA MET A 209 -22.59 9.31 -7.42
C MET A 209 -22.86 7.98 -6.70
N ILE A 210 -24.14 7.58 -6.67
CA ILE A 210 -24.54 6.27 -6.14
C ILE A 210 -25.10 5.41 -7.27
N PRO A 211 -24.47 4.26 -7.56
CA PRO A 211 -24.93 3.35 -8.61
C PRO A 211 -26.42 3.00 -8.43
N GLY A 212 -27.22 3.22 -9.46
CA GLY A 212 -28.67 2.97 -9.43
C GLY A 212 -29.52 4.20 -9.11
N ASP A 213 -28.94 5.25 -8.53
CA ASP A 213 -29.62 6.53 -8.31
C ASP A 213 -29.16 7.55 -9.37
N LYS A 214 -29.73 7.41 -10.58
CA LYS A 214 -29.44 8.21 -11.80
C LYS A 214 -27.98 8.15 -12.30
N THR A 215 -27.04 7.61 -11.52
CA THR A 215 -25.64 7.39 -11.86
C THR A 215 -25.50 6.03 -12.54
N LEU A 216 -24.90 5.99 -13.73
CA LEU A 216 -24.63 4.73 -14.44
C LEU A 216 -23.18 4.31 -14.25
N LEU A 217 -23.02 3.07 -13.81
CA LEU A 217 -21.73 2.41 -13.67
C LEU A 217 -21.59 1.36 -14.77
N LYS A 218 -20.57 1.49 -15.62
CA LYS A 218 -20.24 0.51 -16.65
C LYS A 218 -18.86 -0.08 -16.34
N LEU A 219 -18.82 -1.38 -16.11
CA LEU A 219 -17.57 -2.14 -16.00
C LEU A 219 -17.27 -2.74 -17.37
N GLU A 220 -16.29 -2.16 -18.04
CA GLU A 220 -15.79 -2.71 -19.28
C GLU A 220 -14.74 -3.77 -18.94
N ARG A 221 -15.12 -5.02 -19.18
CA ARG A 221 -14.16 -6.12 -19.16
C ARG A 221 -13.19 -5.87 -20.30
N ARG A 222 -11.90 -6.04 -20.06
CA ARG A 222 -10.88 -6.02 -21.10
C ARG A 222 -11.36 -6.85 -22.29
N GLU A 223 -11.60 -6.20 -23.42
CA GLU A 223 -11.67 -6.92 -24.67
C GLU A 223 -10.27 -7.51 -24.88
N ILE A 224 -10.16 -8.81 -24.64
CA ILE A 224 -9.08 -9.60 -25.23
C ILE A 224 -9.41 -9.59 -26.72
N HIS A 225 -9.15 -8.47 -27.40
CA HIS A 225 -9.23 -8.39 -28.84
C HIS A 225 -8.41 -9.56 -29.32
N ARG A 226 -9.07 -10.53 -29.96
CA ARG A 226 -8.49 -11.81 -30.32
C ARG A 226 -7.29 -11.56 -31.24
N LEU A 227 -6.10 -11.41 -30.66
CA LEU A 227 -4.82 -11.53 -31.35
C LEU A 227 -4.54 -12.99 -31.76
N ARG A 228 -5.54 -13.88 -31.66
CA ARG A 228 -5.53 -15.17 -32.34
C ARG A 228 -5.96 -14.97 -33.80
N ARG A 229 -5.02 -14.55 -34.65
CA ARG A 229 -4.79 -15.12 -36.02
C ARG A 229 -3.79 -14.36 -36.92
N ARG A 230 -2.97 -13.43 -36.44
CA ARG A 230 -1.91 -12.81 -37.28
C ARG A 230 -0.51 -12.74 -36.65
N ALA A 231 -0.19 -13.62 -35.71
CA ALA A 231 1.17 -13.74 -35.15
C ALA A 231 1.75 -15.16 -35.32
N ALA A 232 1.53 -15.76 -36.49
CA ALA A 232 2.32 -16.90 -36.96
C ALA A 232 3.27 -16.44 -38.07
N SER A 233 3.98 -15.33 -37.84
CA SER A 233 5.26 -15.04 -38.50
C SER A 233 5.88 -13.83 -37.82
N GLN A 234 7.22 -13.81 -37.75
CA GLN A 234 8.10 -12.74 -37.28
C GLN A 234 8.38 -12.63 -35.77
N LYS A 235 9.41 -13.37 -35.38
CA LYS A 235 10.65 -12.93 -34.71
C LYS A 235 10.56 -11.92 -33.54
N LYS A 236 10.95 -12.43 -32.37
CA LYS A 236 11.93 -11.90 -31.41
C LYS A 236 12.16 -10.38 -31.44
N ARG A 237 11.46 -9.65 -30.56
CA ARG A 237 11.88 -8.37 -29.99
C ARG A 237 11.36 -8.31 -28.55
N GLU A 238 12.27 -8.05 -27.61
CA GLU A 238 11.95 -7.82 -26.20
C GLU A 238 10.95 -6.66 -26.08
N LYS A 239 9.93 -6.84 -25.24
CA LYS A 239 8.95 -5.81 -24.90
C LYS A 239 9.26 -5.29 -23.49
N PRO A 240 9.14 -3.98 -23.25
CA PRO A 240 9.15 -3.45 -21.89
C PRO A 240 7.94 -3.98 -21.12
N ASN A 241 8.10 -4.17 -19.81
CA ASN A 241 7.07 -4.62 -18.88
C ASN A 241 5.90 -3.63 -18.84
N ALA A 242 4.95 -3.75 -19.76
CA ALA A 242 3.64 -3.13 -19.61
C ALA A 242 2.90 -3.90 -18.51
N ALA A 243 2.84 -3.31 -17.31
CA ALA A 243 2.01 -3.79 -16.21
C ALA A 243 0.65 -4.23 -16.76
N SER A 244 0.21 -5.44 -16.42
CA SER A 244 -1.06 -5.95 -16.92
C SER A 244 -2.19 -5.02 -16.46
N SER A 245 -2.68 -4.20 -17.38
CA SER A 245 -3.83 -3.31 -17.15
C SER A 245 -5.08 -4.17 -16.90
N GLY A 246 -5.76 -3.91 -15.79
CA GLY A 246 -6.98 -4.58 -15.35
C GLY A 246 -8.25 -4.02 -16.03
N PRO A 247 -9.45 -4.35 -15.53
CA PRO A 247 -10.70 -3.85 -16.09
C PRO A 247 -10.85 -2.33 -15.94
N THR A 248 -11.58 -1.70 -16.87
CA THR A 248 -11.84 -0.27 -16.83
C THR A 248 -13.23 -0.01 -16.26
N LYS A 249 -13.31 0.83 -15.24
CA LYS A 249 -14.57 1.29 -14.61
C LYS A 249 -14.90 2.66 -15.18
N SER A 250 -16.01 2.79 -15.91
CA SER A 250 -16.56 4.08 -16.32
C SER A 250 -17.81 4.41 -15.50
N ILE A 251 -17.80 5.57 -14.85
CA ILE A 251 -18.89 6.06 -14.00
C ILE A 251 -19.42 7.32 -14.65
N SER A 252 -20.73 7.41 -14.86
CA SER A 252 -21.38 8.59 -15.41
C SER A 252 -22.18 9.30 -14.32
N CYS A 253 -21.97 10.61 -14.20
CA CYS A 253 -22.69 11.43 -13.23
C CYS A 253 -24.17 11.54 -13.61
N GLY A 254 -25.06 11.24 -12.66
CA GLY A 254 -26.51 11.35 -12.85
C GLY A 254 -27.08 12.78 -12.96
N HIS A 255 -26.24 13.80 -12.81
CA HIS A 255 -26.65 15.20 -12.88
C HIS A 255 -26.06 15.96 -14.08
N CYS A 256 -24.74 15.89 -14.29
CA CYS A 256 -24.05 16.58 -15.40
C CYS A 256 -23.62 15.67 -16.56
N SER A 257 -23.91 14.36 -16.46
CA SER A 257 -23.57 13.34 -17.47
C SER A 257 -22.07 13.18 -17.77
N ARG A 258 -21.19 13.84 -17.02
CA ARG A 258 -19.73 13.68 -17.17
C ARG A 258 -19.31 12.26 -16.80
N VAL A 259 -18.45 11.68 -17.63
CA VAL A 259 -17.93 10.32 -17.44
C VAL A 259 -16.55 10.41 -16.79
N THR A 260 -16.38 9.69 -15.68
CA THR A 260 -15.08 9.45 -15.04
C THR A 260 -14.64 8.02 -15.34
N THR A 261 -13.41 7.86 -15.81
CA THR A 261 -12.84 6.57 -16.20
C THR A 261 -11.67 6.24 -15.29
N ILE A 262 -11.69 5.04 -14.71
CA ILE A 262 -10.78 4.58 -13.67
C ILE A 262 -10.23 3.23 -14.11
N SER A 263 -8.90 3.14 -14.22
CA SER A 263 -8.20 1.91 -14.62
C SER A 263 -7.85 1.11 -13.38
N LEU A 264 -8.48 -0.06 -13.20
CA LEU A 264 -8.15 -0.91 -12.06
C LEU A 264 -6.88 -1.73 -12.36
N PRO A 265 -6.03 -2.00 -11.35
CA PRO A 265 -4.93 -2.93 -11.51
C PRO A 265 -5.45 -4.33 -11.85
N ALA A 266 -4.65 -5.13 -12.57
CA ALA A 266 -5.06 -6.51 -12.85
C ALA A 266 -5.24 -7.28 -11.54
N PRO A 267 -6.29 -8.10 -11.42
CA PRO A 267 -6.42 -9.00 -10.30
C PRO A 267 -5.22 -9.94 -10.24
N GLU A 268 -4.70 -10.17 -9.05
CA GLU A 268 -3.62 -11.14 -8.85
C GLU A 268 -4.03 -12.51 -9.40
N ALA A 269 -3.06 -13.21 -10.01
CA ALA A 269 -3.31 -14.52 -10.58
C ALA A 269 -3.77 -15.48 -9.47
N ALA A 270 -4.99 -15.99 -9.58
CA ALA A 270 -5.55 -16.92 -8.60
C ALA A 270 -4.63 -18.15 -8.45
N THR A 271 -3.89 -18.22 -7.34
CA THR A 271 -3.03 -19.36 -7.03
C THR A 271 -3.89 -20.49 -6.49
N ARG A 272 -4.17 -21.48 -7.34
CA ARG A 272 -4.81 -22.71 -6.88
C ARG A 272 -3.80 -23.46 -6.01
N ARG A 273 -3.94 -23.38 -4.68
CA ARG A 273 -3.23 -24.27 -3.74
C ARG A 273 -3.54 -25.71 -4.12
N LYS A 274 -2.58 -26.41 -4.72
CA LYS A 274 -2.65 -27.86 -4.89
C LYS A 274 -2.41 -28.47 -3.52
N ILE A 275 -3.47 -28.93 -2.87
CA ILE A 275 -3.34 -29.83 -1.72
C ILE A 275 -2.78 -31.14 -2.28
N SER A 276 -1.49 -31.39 -2.08
CA SER A 276 -0.89 -32.71 -2.33
C SER A 276 -1.40 -33.67 -1.25
N ARG A 277 -2.29 -34.60 -1.63
CA ARG A 277 -2.64 -35.73 -0.76
C ARG A 277 -1.40 -36.62 -0.64
N ALA A 278 -0.82 -36.70 0.56
CA ALA A 278 0.20 -37.68 0.88
C ALA A 278 -0.41 -39.09 0.80
N SER A 279 0.26 -40.00 0.09
CA SER A 279 -0.13 -41.41 0.01
C SER A 279 0.32 -42.15 1.27
N ALA A 280 -0.63 -42.56 2.11
CA ALA A 280 -0.35 -43.43 3.26
C ALA A 280 -0.04 -44.87 2.78
N ALA A 281 1.10 -45.41 3.23
CA ALA A 281 1.53 -46.78 2.98
C ALA A 281 0.67 -47.80 3.76
N ARG A 282 0.36 -48.93 3.13
CA ARG A 282 -0.59 -49.96 3.59
C ARG A 282 0.17 -51.17 4.15
N LYS A 283 -0.09 -51.55 5.41
CA LYS A 283 0.22 -52.88 6.00
C LYS A 283 -0.99 -53.81 5.90
N THR A 284 -0.74 -55.11 5.76
CA THR A 284 -1.63 -56.25 5.41
C THR A 284 -2.26 -56.94 6.64
N VAL A 285 -3.61 -57.09 6.74
CA VAL A 285 -4.48 -58.32 6.56
C VAL A 285 -4.89 -58.97 7.91
N PRO A 286 -6.01 -59.74 8.15
CA PRO A 286 -7.21 -60.16 7.35
C PRO A 286 -8.65 -60.02 8.00
N ALA A 287 -9.71 -60.14 7.14
CA ALA A 287 -11.09 -60.69 7.31
C ALA A 287 -12.06 -60.08 8.39
N GLU A 288 -13.39 -59.86 8.23
CA GLU A 288 -14.50 -60.39 7.41
C GLU A 288 -15.66 -59.32 7.35
N PRO A 289 -16.88 -59.54 6.79
CA PRO A 289 -17.50 -58.61 5.83
C PRO A 289 -18.68 -57.78 6.37
N GLU A 290 -18.87 -56.53 5.91
CA GLU A 290 -20.22 -55.97 5.74
C GLU A 290 -20.28 -54.72 4.82
N ASN A 291 -21.03 -54.91 3.73
CA ASN A 291 -21.91 -53.99 2.99
C ASN A 291 -21.52 -52.49 2.84
N GLN A 292 -20.76 -52.17 1.79
CA GLN A 292 -20.50 -50.78 1.38
C GLN A 292 -21.52 -50.27 0.34
N LYS A 293 -22.38 -49.32 0.73
CA LYS A 293 -23.01 -48.38 -0.19
C LYS A 293 -21.94 -47.42 -0.74
N MET A 294 -21.69 -47.46 -2.05
CA MET A 294 -20.78 -46.52 -2.70
C MET A 294 -21.39 -45.12 -2.78
N THR A 295 -20.64 -44.14 -2.29
CA THR A 295 -20.94 -42.71 -2.31
C THR A 295 -20.57 -42.07 -3.65
N ALA A 296 -21.25 -40.97 -3.95
CA ALA A 296 -21.36 -40.32 -5.26
C ALA A 296 -20.13 -39.52 -5.74
N ASN A 297 -18.91 -40.02 -5.55
CA ASN A 297 -17.70 -39.34 -6.02
C ASN A 297 -16.90 -40.18 -7.04
N ALA A 298 -17.48 -40.31 -8.24
CA ALA A 298 -16.78 -40.79 -9.43
C ALA A 298 -16.55 -39.65 -10.45
N SER A 299 -15.27 -39.51 -10.82
CA SER A 299 -14.70 -38.56 -11.79
C SER A 299 -15.47 -38.48 -13.13
N SER A 300 -15.53 -37.26 -13.65
CA SER A 300 -16.17 -36.81 -14.91
C SER A 300 -15.95 -37.71 -16.14
N LYS A 301 -14.83 -38.45 -16.22
CA LYS A 301 -14.57 -39.38 -17.34
C LYS A 301 -15.31 -40.72 -17.29
N LYS A 302 -15.86 -41.15 -16.14
CA LYS A 302 -16.70 -42.38 -16.05
C LYS A 302 -18.19 -42.14 -16.31
N ARG A 303 -18.65 -40.87 -16.34
CA ARG A 303 -20.07 -40.52 -16.51
C ARG A 303 -20.51 -40.44 -17.99
N ALA A 304 -19.58 -40.23 -18.92
CA ALA A 304 -19.88 -40.16 -20.35
C ALA A 304 -20.13 -41.54 -20.99
N LYS A 305 -19.58 -42.64 -20.43
CA LYS A 305 -19.73 -43.99 -21.00
C LYS A 305 -21.05 -44.69 -20.59
N ASN A 306 -21.71 -44.25 -19.52
CA ASN A 306 -22.98 -44.84 -19.03
C ASN A 306 -24.25 -44.18 -19.61
N ARG A 307 -24.14 -43.21 -20.53
CA ARG A 307 -25.32 -42.57 -21.15
C ARG A 307 -25.94 -43.35 -22.31
N LYS A 308 -25.40 -44.51 -22.69
CA LYS A 308 -25.95 -45.34 -23.79
C LYS A 308 -26.83 -46.52 -23.36
N GLY A 309 -27.15 -46.68 -22.07
CA GLY A 309 -27.99 -47.80 -21.60
C GLY A 309 -29.01 -47.46 -20.52
N GLY A 310 -29.33 -46.17 -20.32
CA GLY A 310 -29.98 -45.70 -19.10
C GLY A 310 -31.49 -45.87 -19.01
N LEU A 311 -32.24 -45.82 -20.12
CA LEU A 311 -33.71 -45.72 -20.02
C LEU A 311 -34.41 -47.09 -19.91
N GLN A 312 -33.96 -48.08 -20.69
CA GLN A 312 -34.57 -49.42 -20.71
C GLN A 312 -34.35 -50.19 -19.39
N ALA A 313 -33.19 -49.99 -18.75
CA ALA A 313 -32.84 -50.65 -17.49
C ALA A 313 -33.58 -50.07 -16.27
N LEU A 314 -34.00 -48.80 -16.33
CA LEU A 314 -34.75 -48.15 -15.27
C LEU A 314 -36.23 -48.55 -15.28
N LEU A 315 -36.80 -48.79 -16.47
CA LEU A 315 -38.18 -49.27 -16.60
C LEU A 315 -38.35 -50.72 -16.12
N ALA A 316 -37.33 -51.57 -16.29
CA ALA A 316 -37.35 -52.95 -15.78
C ALA A 316 -37.25 -53.04 -14.25
N ALA A 317 -36.61 -52.07 -13.58
CA ALA A 317 -36.45 -52.07 -12.13
C ALA A 317 -37.69 -51.56 -11.37
N GLN A 318 -38.59 -50.82 -12.05
CA GLN A 318 -39.79 -50.26 -11.42
C GLN A 318 -40.96 -51.27 -11.36
N GLN A 319 -40.86 -52.41 -12.05
CA GLN A 319 -41.91 -53.45 -12.06
C GLN A 319 -41.80 -54.49 -10.93
N GLN A 320 -40.83 -54.39 -10.01
CA GLN A 320 -40.63 -55.41 -8.96
C GLN A 320 -40.74 -54.93 -7.50
N LYS A 321 -41.40 -53.81 -7.21
CA LYS A 321 -41.67 -53.42 -5.81
C LYS A 321 -43.09 -52.90 -5.59
N SER A 322 -44.06 -53.78 -5.82
CA SER A 322 -45.39 -53.71 -5.21
C SER A 322 -45.42 -54.61 -3.97
N THR A 323 -45.44 -54.01 -2.76
CA THR A 323 -46.21 -54.44 -1.56
C THR A 323 -45.73 -53.69 -0.30
N SER A 324 -46.32 -52.53 -0.02
CA SER A 324 -46.63 -52.03 1.33
C SER A 324 -47.13 -50.58 1.25
N SER A 325 -48.39 -50.42 0.88
CA SER A 325 -49.11 -49.15 1.00
C SER A 325 -49.42 -48.88 2.47
N LEU A 326 -48.76 -47.89 3.07
CA LEU A 326 -49.22 -47.31 4.34
C LEU A 326 -50.43 -46.42 4.04
N SER A 327 -51.54 -46.67 4.75
CA SER A 327 -52.82 -45.99 4.56
C SER A 327 -52.94 -44.75 5.46
N LEU A 328 -53.90 -43.90 5.12
CA LEU A 328 -54.13 -42.54 5.65
C LEU A 328 -54.54 -42.46 7.14
N ALA A 329 -54.58 -43.59 7.87
CA ALA A 329 -54.99 -43.62 9.28
C ALA A 329 -53.86 -43.34 10.28
N ASP A 330 -52.59 -43.33 9.84
CA ASP A 330 -51.42 -43.10 10.72
C ASP A 330 -51.06 -41.62 10.93
N PHE A 331 -51.82 -40.67 10.37
CA PHE A 331 -51.48 -39.23 10.41
C PHE A 331 -52.44 -38.35 11.21
N MET A 332 -53.42 -38.91 11.92
CA MET A 332 -54.28 -38.16 12.84
C MET A 332 -54.44 -38.88 14.19
N GLY A 333 -53.35 -38.92 14.95
CA GLY A 333 -53.32 -39.20 16.39
C GLY A 333 -52.53 -38.11 17.10
#